data_AF-A0A9W2ZYJ5-F1
#
_entry.id   AF-A0A9W2ZYJ5-F1
#
_cell.length_a   1.000
_cell.length_b   1.000
_cell.length_c   1.000
_cell.angle_alpha   90.00
_cell.angle_beta   90.00
_cell.angle_gamma   90.00
#
_symmetry.space_group_name_H-M   'P 1'
#
loop_
_entity.id
_entity.type
_entity.pdbx_description
1 polymer ?
#
loop_
_entity_poly.entity_id
_entity_poly.type
_entity_poly.pdbx_seq_one_letter_code
_entity_poly.pdbx_strand_id
1 'polypeptide(L)'
;MRQLVNINKVVDHSRFSITKQLFRGLSQQKPMESSEIVNARINAPHVCNTWDNTDNFEYTEEDFIYQTAPWCDDSPIKLSRFDLELRKRWDIAMNDGVFRYNIGHIVTRILPGPKHYVAQLNTLRARERRKPQEITSVHQQFNPEDFNFTRVQPKEVIFNLVNKTETSSATGSQCSRNDYFKNGVPNGYLVCNGKVDAECSSCETKRPERHTLVVNVSPMEYGHCLLVPQIDKLPAQILTEVSIQVALETILLSSHRGLLMGFNSLCAFASVNHLHFHLYYLEHELIADHCPVTHLGGKVYEMTAVPCPGFGMQLHGSTVQKLARLTHRISDYFIKNEIAHNVFICRGPVFGEDRNSFHTTVRLFIWPRKKFIGKKSCDEFNVACIELGGHLPIKEEAGYNRMTEEEVDEIIADACIPDDDPLPYAKIKEEVIRIGIEEDSSSDI
;
A
#
# COMPACT_ATOMS: atom_id res chain seq x y z
N MET A 1 -48.46 6.45 14.72
CA MET A 1 -47.95 5.07 14.48
C MET A 1 -47.50 4.98 13.03
N ARG A 2 -46.20 5.20 12.77
CA ARG A 2 -45.59 5.03 11.44
C ARG A 2 -44.86 3.69 11.46
N GLN A 3 -45.17 2.84 10.48
CA GLN A 3 -44.56 1.52 10.32
C GLN A 3 -43.10 1.67 9.85
N LEU A 4 -42.21 0.98 10.56
CA LEU A 4 -40.81 0.75 10.20
C LEU A 4 -40.76 -0.26 9.05
N VAL A 5 -40.17 0.13 7.92
CA VAL A 5 -39.82 -0.79 6.83
C VAL A 5 -38.44 -1.35 7.12
N ASN A 6 -38.39 -2.67 7.33
CA ASN A 6 -37.19 -3.45 7.59
C ASN A 6 -36.57 -3.85 6.24
N ILE A 7 -35.42 -3.30 5.86
CA ILE A 7 -34.73 -3.63 4.61
C ILE A 7 -33.59 -4.61 4.93
N ASN A 8 -33.90 -5.91 4.88
CA ASN A 8 -32.88 -6.95 4.76
C ASN A 8 -32.50 -7.09 3.28
N LYS A 9 -31.38 -6.47 2.85
CA LYS A 9 -30.75 -6.78 1.57
C LYS A 9 -29.97 -8.09 1.72
N VAL A 10 -30.52 -9.18 1.20
CA VAL A 10 -29.78 -10.42 0.94
C VAL A 10 -28.89 -10.16 -0.27
N VAL A 11 -27.57 -10.15 -0.07
CA VAL A 11 -26.59 -10.14 -1.17
C VAL A 11 -26.58 -11.54 -1.77
N ASP A 12 -26.90 -11.62 -3.06
CA ASP A 12 -26.89 -12.87 -3.82
C ASP A 12 -25.45 -13.34 -4.08
N HIS A 13 -25.01 -14.36 -3.34
CA HIS A 13 -23.72 -15.02 -3.50
C HIS A 13 -23.63 -15.95 -4.73
N SER A 14 -24.60 -15.92 -5.65
CA SER A 14 -24.64 -16.82 -6.81
C SER A 14 -23.55 -16.60 -7.87
N ARG A 15 -22.79 -15.49 -7.82
CA ARG A 15 -21.70 -15.22 -8.78
C ARG A 15 -20.40 -16.01 -8.55
N PHE A 16 -20.31 -16.84 -7.50
CA PHE A 16 -19.15 -17.71 -7.24
C PHE A 16 -19.39 -19.21 -7.55
N SER A 17 -20.45 -19.55 -8.29
CA SER A 17 -20.86 -20.96 -8.48
C SER A 17 -20.32 -21.68 -9.73
N ILE A 18 -19.66 -20.99 -10.68
CA ILE A 18 -19.28 -21.64 -11.95
C ILE A 18 -18.00 -22.51 -11.86
N THR A 19 -17.22 -22.42 -10.78
CA THR A 19 -15.97 -23.20 -10.63
C THR A 19 -16.08 -24.41 -9.69
N LYS A 20 -17.30 -24.87 -9.37
CA LYS A 20 -17.54 -25.97 -8.40
C LYS A 20 -17.72 -27.37 -9.00
N GLN A 21 -17.51 -27.56 -10.31
CA GLN A 21 -17.78 -28.84 -10.97
C GLN A 21 -16.58 -29.56 -11.62
N LEU A 22 -15.35 -29.28 -11.18
CA LEU A 22 -14.15 -29.98 -11.69
C LEU A 22 -13.19 -30.55 -10.62
N PHE A 23 -13.48 -30.40 -9.32
CA PHE A 23 -12.62 -30.94 -8.25
C PHE A 23 -13.29 -32.08 -7.49
N ARG A 24 -13.31 -33.27 -8.12
CA ARG A 24 -13.39 -34.55 -7.42
C ARG A 24 -12.38 -35.51 -8.04
N GLY A 25 -11.19 -35.53 -7.47
CA GLY A 25 -10.17 -36.53 -7.74
C GLY A 25 -8.76 -35.94 -7.69
N LEU A 26 -7.88 -36.59 -6.93
CA LEU A 26 -6.45 -36.28 -6.68
C LEU A 26 -6.26 -35.26 -5.55
N SER A 27 -5.49 -35.48 -4.49
CA SER A 27 -4.49 -36.49 -4.16
C SER A 27 -4.29 -36.50 -2.64
N GLN A 28 -4.22 -37.69 -2.04
CA GLN A 28 -3.67 -37.88 -0.70
C GLN A 28 -2.14 -37.86 -0.82
N GLN A 29 -1.49 -36.78 -0.40
CA GLN A 29 -0.08 -36.81 -0.02
C GLN A 29 0.11 -36.07 1.31
N LYS A 30 0.85 -36.72 2.21
CA LYS A 30 1.17 -36.23 3.56
C LYS A 30 1.99 -34.93 3.48
N PRO A 31 1.78 -33.95 4.38
CA PRO A 31 2.63 -32.77 4.46
C PRO A 31 4.04 -33.14 4.96
N MET A 32 5.05 -32.48 4.42
CA MET A 32 6.44 -32.54 4.86
C MET A 32 6.63 -31.67 6.13
N GLU A 33 7.39 -32.13 7.11
CA GLU A 33 7.53 -31.44 8.40
C GLU A 33 8.30 -30.11 8.31
N SER A 34 7.85 -29.14 9.13
CA SER A 34 8.23 -27.72 9.13
C SER A 34 9.70 -27.45 9.46
N SER A 35 10.43 -28.41 10.04
CA SER A 35 11.80 -28.26 10.53
C SER A 35 12.86 -28.40 9.42
N GLU A 36 12.58 -29.16 8.36
CA GLU A 36 13.53 -29.40 7.26
C GLU A 36 13.63 -28.19 6.31
N ILE A 37 12.54 -27.42 6.17
CA ILE A 37 12.48 -26.20 5.34
C ILE A 37 13.31 -25.05 5.95
N VAL A 38 13.48 -25.03 7.28
CA VAL A 38 14.19 -23.96 7.98
C VAL A 38 15.70 -24.10 7.85
N ASN A 39 16.23 -25.32 7.89
CA ASN A 39 17.69 -25.56 7.84
C ASN A 39 18.30 -25.36 6.45
N ALA A 40 17.53 -25.50 5.37
CA ALA A 40 18.00 -25.19 4.02
C ALA A 40 18.15 -23.67 3.75
N ARG A 41 17.60 -22.80 4.61
CA ARG A 41 17.56 -21.33 4.41
C ARG A 41 18.76 -20.57 4.99
N ILE A 42 19.58 -21.20 5.83
CA ILE A 42 20.64 -20.49 6.58
C ILE A 42 21.99 -20.45 5.84
N ASN A 43 22.19 -21.26 4.80
CA ASN A 43 23.49 -21.41 4.13
C ASN A 43 23.52 -21.03 2.62
N ALA A 44 22.55 -20.26 2.11
CA ALA A 44 22.61 -19.79 0.73
C ALA A 44 23.51 -18.54 0.63
N PRO A 45 24.57 -18.54 -0.21
CA PRO A 45 25.40 -17.35 -0.42
C PRO A 45 24.57 -16.20 -1.02
N HIS A 46 25.05 -14.96 -0.91
CA HIS A 46 24.44 -13.74 -1.45
C HIS A 46 24.18 -13.84 -2.97
N VAL A 47 23.10 -14.51 -3.37
CA VAL A 47 22.57 -14.42 -4.71
C VAL A 47 21.59 -13.26 -4.68
N CYS A 48 22.02 -12.15 -5.27
CA CYS A 48 21.10 -11.15 -5.78
C CYS A 48 20.22 -11.88 -6.80
N ASN A 49 19.05 -12.37 -6.37
CA ASN A 49 18.05 -12.90 -7.28
C ASN A 49 17.52 -11.71 -8.07
N THR A 50 18.26 -11.27 -9.07
CA THR A 50 17.78 -10.28 -10.02
C THR A 50 16.74 -10.99 -10.86
N TRP A 51 15.47 -10.70 -10.57
CA TRP A 51 14.34 -11.09 -11.41
C TRP A 51 14.38 -10.28 -12.71
N ASP A 52 15.47 -10.38 -13.47
CA ASP A 52 15.73 -9.57 -14.67
C ASP A 52 14.69 -9.84 -15.78
N ASN A 53 13.91 -10.92 -15.65
CA ASN A 53 12.80 -11.29 -16.52
C ASN A 53 11.40 -11.09 -15.89
N THR A 54 11.27 -10.30 -14.81
CA THR A 54 9.95 -9.93 -14.31
C THR A 54 9.22 -9.07 -15.34
N ASP A 55 7.98 -9.43 -15.65
CA ASP A 55 7.13 -8.67 -16.56
C ASP A 55 6.93 -7.22 -16.08
N ASN A 56 6.79 -6.30 -17.04
CA ASN A 56 6.50 -4.91 -16.76
C ASN A 56 5.03 -4.61 -17.06
N PHE A 57 4.37 -3.91 -16.15
CA PHE A 57 3.15 -3.17 -16.41
C PHE A 57 3.53 -1.73 -16.78
N GLU A 58 3.52 -1.46 -18.08
CA GLU A 58 3.82 -0.14 -18.62
C GLU A 58 2.57 0.73 -18.59
N TYR A 59 2.71 2.00 -18.23
CA TYR A 59 1.60 2.97 -18.20
C TYR A 59 2.08 4.39 -18.50
N THR A 60 1.12 5.26 -18.84
CA THR A 60 1.31 6.71 -18.97
C THR A 60 0.20 7.44 -18.21
N GLU A 61 0.21 8.77 -18.23
CA GLU A 61 -0.87 9.56 -17.65
C GLU A 61 -2.22 9.34 -18.34
N GLU A 62 -2.23 8.85 -19.59
CA GLU A 62 -3.47 8.51 -20.32
C GLU A 62 -4.20 7.30 -19.70
N ASP A 63 -3.50 6.46 -18.94
CA ASP A 63 -4.09 5.34 -18.21
C ASP A 63 -4.73 5.78 -16.88
N PHE A 64 -4.52 7.03 -16.43
CA PHE A 64 -5.02 7.51 -15.15
C PHE A 64 -6.53 7.74 -15.16
N ILE A 65 -7.18 7.19 -14.14
CA ILE A 65 -8.60 7.32 -13.89
C ILE A 65 -8.75 8.24 -12.68
N TYR A 66 -9.13 9.50 -12.90
CA TYR A 66 -9.23 10.49 -11.82
C TYR A 66 -10.52 10.37 -10.99
N GLN A 67 -11.60 9.87 -11.60
CA GLN A 67 -12.91 9.75 -10.98
C GLN A 67 -13.40 8.30 -11.04
N THR A 68 -14.02 7.85 -9.96
CA THR A 68 -14.70 6.56 -9.88
C THR A 68 -16.16 6.76 -9.47
N ALA A 69 -17.03 5.84 -9.85
CA ALA A 69 -18.41 5.86 -9.37
C ALA A 69 -18.48 5.77 -7.82
N PRO A 70 -19.35 6.54 -7.15
CA PRO A 70 -19.52 6.50 -5.69
C PRO A 70 -20.23 5.22 -5.26
N TRP A 71 -20.09 4.79 -4.01
CA TRP A 71 -20.67 3.53 -3.50
C TRP A 71 -22.19 3.38 -3.66
N CYS A 72 -22.94 4.48 -3.78
CA CYS A 72 -24.38 4.43 -4.07
C CYS A 72 -24.73 4.05 -5.53
N ASP A 73 -23.75 4.04 -6.43
CA ASP A 73 -23.94 3.59 -7.81
C ASP A 73 -23.79 2.05 -7.91
N ASP A 74 -24.93 1.39 -8.09
CA ASP A 74 -25.06 -0.06 -8.23
C ASP A 74 -24.62 -0.59 -9.61
N SER A 75 -24.16 0.28 -10.51
CA SER A 75 -23.69 -0.12 -11.84
C SER A 75 -22.46 -1.06 -11.75
N PRO A 76 -22.38 -2.11 -12.58
CA PRO A 76 -21.21 -2.99 -12.59
C PRO A 76 -19.91 -2.23 -12.85
N ILE A 77 -18.90 -2.47 -12.00
CA ILE A 77 -17.57 -1.87 -12.17
C ILE A 77 -16.91 -2.46 -13.42
N LYS A 78 -16.61 -1.60 -14.38
CA LYS A 78 -15.75 -1.95 -15.52
C LYS A 78 -14.29 -1.83 -15.09
N LEU A 79 -13.61 -2.96 -14.92
CA LEU A 79 -12.21 -3.03 -14.50
C LEU A 79 -11.27 -2.40 -15.54
N SER A 80 -10.22 -1.73 -15.06
CA SER A 80 -9.16 -1.19 -15.91
C SER A 80 -8.19 -2.29 -16.39
N ARG A 81 -7.26 -1.94 -17.30
CA ARG A 81 -6.17 -2.85 -17.71
C ARG A 81 -5.33 -3.29 -16.51
N PHE A 82 -5.07 -2.37 -15.59
CA PHE A 82 -4.33 -2.65 -14.36
C PHE A 82 -5.08 -3.62 -13.47
N ASP A 83 -6.38 -3.39 -13.25
CA ASP A 83 -7.20 -4.26 -12.41
C ASP A 83 -7.28 -5.68 -12.96
N LEU A 84 -7.48 -5.82 -14.28
CA LEU A 84 -7.52 -7.12 -14.95
C LEU A 84 -6.21 -7.89 -14.81
N GLU A 85 -5.06 -7.21 -15.01
CA GLU A 85 -3.76 -7.87 -14.97
C GLU A 85 -3.33 -8.23 -13.54
N LEU A 86 -3.54 -7.34 -12.57
CA LEU A 86 -3.24 -7.62 -11.16
C LEU A 86 -4.07 -8.82 -10.67
N ARG A 87 -5.39 -8.79 -10.89
CA ARG A 87 -6.31 -9.85 -10.47
C ARG A 87 -5.96 -11.20 -11.10
N LYS A 88 -5.71 -11.21 -12.41
CA LYS A 88 -5.31 -12.42 -13.15
C LYS A 88 -4.05 -13.05 -12.54
N ARG A 89 -3.00 -12.25 -12.29
CA ARG A 89 -1.75 -12.78 -11.73
C ARG A 89 -1.89 -13.20 -10.27
N TRP A 90 -2.67 -12.48 -9.49
CA TRP A 90 -2.97 -12.85 -8.11
C TRP A 90 -3.74 -14.19 -8.05
N ASP A 91 -4.73 -14.39 -8.93
CA ASP A 91 -5.48 -15.64 -9.05
C ASP A 91 -4.57 -16.82 -9.43
N ILE A 92 -3.65 -16.61 -10.38
CA ILE A 92 -2.63 -17.61 -10.74
C ILE A 92 -1.77 -17.95 -9.52
N ALA A 93 -1.23 -16.95 -8.82
CA ALA A 93 -0.43 -17.18 -7.62
C ALA A 93 -1.23 -17.91 -6.51
N MET A 94 -2.54 -17.66 -6.41
CA MET A 94 -3.41 -18.32 -5.43
C MET A 94 -3.61 -19.80 -5.80
N ASN A 95 -3.85 -20.08 -7.08
CA ASN A 95 -3.98 -21.44 -7.60
C ASN A 95 -2.67 -22.23 -7.51
N ASP A 96 -1.53 -21.56 -7.65
CA ASP A 96 -0.18 -22.16 -7.57
C ASP A 96 0.32 -22.33 -6.13
N GLY A 97 -0.51 -22.02 -5.12
CA GLY A 97 -0.18 -22.24 -3.70
C GLY A 97 0.95 -21.34 -3.19
N VAL A 98 1.04 -20.10 -3.68
CA VAL A 98 2.06 -19.12 -3.24
C VAL A 98 1.76 -18.60 -1.83
N PHE A 99 0.49 -18.56 -1.43
CA PHE A 99 0.03 -18.00 -0.16
C PHE A 99 0.08 -19.02 0.99
N ARG A 100 0.17 -18.53 2.23
CA ARG A 100 0.14 -19.36 3.44
C ARG A 100 -1.23 -19.96 3.73
N TYR A 101 -2.29 -19.31 3.27
CA TYR A 101 -3.68 -19.74 3.41
C TYR A 101 -4.54 -19.13 2.30
N ASN A 102 -5.69 -19.75 2.04
CA ASN A 102 -6.73 -19.21 1.17
C ASN A 102 -7.61 -18.20 1.93
N ILE A 103 -8.34 -17.32 1.23
CA ILE A 103 -9.22 -16.30 1.84
C ILE A 103 -10.70 -16.70 1.90
N GLY A 104 -11.09 -17.86 1.36
CA GLY A 104 -12.49 -18.30 1.28
C GLY A 104 -13.17 -18.56 2.62
N HIS A 105 -12.43 -18.57 3.74
CA HIS A 105 -12.99 -18.65 5.10
C HIS A 105 -13.36 -17.28 5.68
N ILE A 106 -12.94 -16.18 5.05
CA ILE A 106 -13.17 -14.83 5.58
C ILE A 106 -14.67 -14.53 5.51
N VAL A 107 -15.22 -14.11 6.64
CA VAL A 107 -16.61 -13.64 6.76
C VAL A 107 -16.62 -12.17 7.13
N THR A 108 -17.50 -11.40 6.50
CA THR A 108 -17.62 -9.95 6.67
C THR A 108 -18.92 -9.59 7.37
N ARG A 109 -18.85 -8.64 8.29
CA ARG A 109 -19.98 -8.01 8.96
C ARG A 109 -19.78 -6.50 8.99
N ILE A 110 -20.80 -5.75 8.57
CA ILE A 110 -20.84 -4.31 8.77
C ILE A 110 -21.40 -4.05 10.16
N LEU A 111 -20.66 -3.34 11.00
CA LEU A 111 -21.13 -3.01 12.34
C LEU A 111 -22.27 -1.99 12.25
N PRO A 112 -23.33 -2.15 13.07
CA PRO A 112 -24.42 -1.19 13.11
C PRO A 112 -23.96 0.09 13.82
N GLY A 113 -24.11 1.23 13.15
CA GLY A 113 -23.79 2.55 13.69
C GLY A 113 -23.53 3.56 12.56
N PRO A 114 -23.16 4.80 12.84
CA PRO A 114 -22.93 5.80 11.80
C PRO A 114 -21.64 5.60 10.99
N LYS A 115 -20.64 4.86 11.49
CA LYS A 115 -19.33 4.74 10.82
C LYS A 115 -19.27 3.58 9.82
N HIS A 116 -20.19 2.62 9.93
CA HIS A 116 -20.26 1.41 9.11
C HIS A 116 -18.93 0.64 9.08
N TYR A 117 -18.28 0.47 10.24
CA TYR A 117 -17.03 -0.28 10.29
C TYR A 117 -17.17 -1.68 9.67
N VAL A 118 -16.20 -2.07 8.84
CA VAL A 118 -16.19 -3.36 8.14
C VAL A 118 -15.37 -4.35 8.96
N ALA A 119 -16.03 -5.25 9.67
CA ALA A 119 -15.37 -6.31 10.43
C ALA A 119 -15.20 -7.58 9.58
N GLN A 120 -14.00 -8.13 9.54
CA GLN A 120 -13.70 -9.41 8.88
C GLN A 120 -13.06 -10.39 9.86
N LEU A 121 -13.65 -11.58 10.00
CA LEU A 121 -13.03 -12.66 10.78
C LEU A 121 -11.95 -13.35 9.96
N ASN A 122 -10.69 -13.19 10.37
CA ASN A 122 -9.55 -13.80 9.68
C ASN A 122 -8.59 -14.49 10.68
N THR A 123 -9.05 -15.61 11.22
CA THR A 123 -8.32 -16.39 12.23
C THR A 123 -6.98 -16.95 11.70
N LEU A 124 -6.94 -17.37 10.44
CA LEU A 124 -5.71 -17.88 9.82
C LEU A 124 -4.65 -16.79 9.70
N ARG A 125 -5.03 -15.55 9.38
CA ARG A 125 -4.08 -14.43 9.39
C ARG A 125 -3.48 -14.18 10.76
N ALA A 126 -4.28 -14.27 11.81
CA ALA A 126 -3.80 -14.05 13.17
C ALA A 126 -2.74 -15.10 13.58
N ARG A 127 -2.89 -16.35 13.12
CA ARG A 127 -2.04 -17.49 13.48
C ARG A 127 -0.83 -17.69 12.55
N GLU A 128 -1.03 -17.57 11.24
CA GLU A 128 -0.07 -17.97 10.21
C GLU A 128 0.86 -16.83 9.75
N ARG A 129 0.65 -15.60 10.24
CA ARG A 129 1.48 -14.45 9.85
C ARG A 129 2.90 -14.58 10.40
N ARG A 130 3.87 -14.13 9.61
CA ARG A 130 5.28 -14.04 10.03
C ARG A 130 5.45 -13.21 11.30
N LYS A 131 6.44 -13.57 12.12
CA LYS A 131 6.91 -12.72 13.22
C LYS A 131 7.41 -11.39 12.64
N PRO A 132 6.99 -10.23 13.18
CA PRO A 132 7.57 -8.94 12.82
C PRO A 132 9.05 -8.85 13.15
N GLN A 133 9.78 -7.97 12.45
CA GLN A 133 11.12 -7.57 12.84
C GLN A 133 11.10 -6.82 14.17
N GLU A 134 12.24 -6.79 14.86
CA GLU A 134 12.42 -5.94 16.02
C GLU A 134 12.55 -4.49 15.59
N ILE A 135 11.61 -3.66 16.07
CA ILE A 135 11.51 -2.25 15.71
C ILE A 135 11.56 -1.45 17.01
N THR A 136 12.53 -0.55 17.10
CA THR A 136 12.81 0.25 18.32
C THR A 136 12.69 1.75 18.10
N SER A 137 12.74 2.22 16.86
CA SER A 137 12.67 3.64 16.50
C SER A 137 11.92 3.83 15.18
N VAL A 138 11.29 5.00 15.03
CA VAL A 138 10.62 5.41 13.79
C VAL A 138 11.67 5.60 12.67
N HIS A 139 12.86 6.09 13.01
CA HIS A 139 13.99 6.29 12.10
C HIS A 139 15.06 5.18 12.21
N GLN A 140 14.64 3.93 12.47
CA GLN A 140 15.57 2.80 12.52
C GLN A 140 16.18 2.51 11.13
N GLN A 141 17.51 2.39 11.09
CA GLN A 141 18.25 2.13 9.86
C GLN A 141 17.88 0.79 9.23
N PHE A 142 17.90 0.75 7.89
CA PHE A 142 17.74 -0.48 7.14
C PHE A 142 18.90 -1.44 7.42
N ASN A 143 18.60 -2.72 7.62
CA ASN A 143 19.58 -3.77 7.78
C ASN A 143 19.45 -4.78 6.62
N PRO A 144 20.44 -4.87 5.72
CA PRO A 144 20.37 -5.78 4.56
C PRO A 144 20.35 -7.25 4.95
N GLU A 145 20.81 -7.61 6.15
CA GLU A 145 20.83 -8.99 6.66
C GLU A 145 19.46 -9.48 7.09
N ASP A 146 18.60 -8.58 7.54
CA ASP A 146 17.21 -8.88 7.85
C ASP A 146 16.42 -9.21 6.57
N PHE A 147 15.26 -9.85 6.75
CA PHE A 147 14.36 -10.07 5.62
C PHE A 147 14.04 -8.74 4.92
N ASN A 148 14.12 -8.73 3.59
CA ASN A 148 13.71 -7.62 2.75
C ASN A 148 13.14 -8.16 1.43
N PHE A 149 12.36 -7.35 0.70
CA PHE A 149 11.60 -7.80 -0.45
C PHE A 149 12.42 -8.21 -1.69
N THR A 150 13.74 -7.97 -1.75
CA THR A 150 14.56 -8.56 -2.83
C THR A 150 14.73 -10.08 -2.65
N ARG A 151 14.40 -10.61 -1.46
CA ARG A 151 14.52 -12.03 -1.09
C ARG A 151 13.21 -12.83 -1.26
N VAL A 152 12.15 -12.24 -1.81
CA VAL A 152 10.91 -12.99 -2.14
C VAL A 152 11.18 -13.98 -3.27
N GLN A 153 10.34 -14.99 -3.45
CA GLN A 153 10.45 -15.95 -4.56
C GLN A 153 9.96 -15.33 -5.88
N PRO A 154 10.40 -15.82 -7.06
CA PRO A 154 9.98 -15.25 -8.35
C PRO A 154 8.45 -15.32 -8.51
N LYS A 155 7.85 -16.42 -8.04
CA LYS A 155 6.40 -16.65 -8.08
C LYS A 155 5.59 -15.72 -7.15
N GLU A 156 6.25 -15.02 -6.23
CA GLU A 156 5.62 -13.99 -5.41
C GLU A 156 5.55 -12.64 -6.14
N VAL A 157 6.29 -12.46 -7.23
CA VAL A 157 6.34 -11.20 -7.97
C VAL A 157 5.19 -11.13 -8.98
N ILE A 158 4.42 -10.03 -8.93
CA ILE A 158 3.31 -9.77 -9.85
C ILE A 158 3.85 -9.12 -11.14
N PHE A 159 4.40 -7.91 -11.06
CA PHE A 159 5.10 -7.22 -12.15
C PHE A 159 5.84 -5.98 -11.63
N ASN A 160 6.72 -5.40 -12.45
CA ASN A 160 7.26 -4.06 -12.20
C ASN A 160 6.34 -3.00 -12.84
N LEU A 161 6.13 -1.88 -12.15
CA LEU A 161 5.46 -0.71 -12.67
C LEU A 161 6.47 0.18 -13.41
N VAL A 162 6.14 0.56 -14.65
CA VAL A 162 7.01 1.38 -15.50
C VAL A 162 6.22 2.54 -16.10
N ASN A 163 6.46 3.75 -15.58
CA ASN A 163 5.92 4.99 -16.13
C ASN A 163 6.69 5.39 -17.40
N LYS A 164 6.00 5.41 -18.55
CA LYS A 164 6.57 5.77 -19.85
C LYS A 164 6.60 7.28 -20.13
N THR A 165 5.86 8.07 -19.35
CA THR A 165 5.88 9.53 -19.44
C THR A 165 7.26 10.07 -19.02
N GLU A 166 7.83 9.52 -17.94
CA GLU A 166 9.14 9.96 -17.40
C GLU A 166 10.34 9.52 -18.23
N THR A 167 10.23 8.41 -18.98
CA THR A 167 11.34 7.92 -19.84
C THR A 167 11.42 8.65 -21.17
N SER A 168 10.33 9.30 -21.61
CA SER A 168 10.27 10.05 -22.86
C SER A 168 10.99 11.41 -22.78
N SER A 169 11.04 12.04 -21.61
CA SER A 169 11.70 13.33 -21.38
C SER A 169 13.23 13.26 -21.28
N ALA A 170 13.80 12.07 -21.03
CA ALA A 170 15.25 11.86 -20.90
C ALA A 170 15.98 11.64 -22.25
N THR A 171 15.27 11.53 -23.38
CA THR A 171 15.89 11.21 -24.69
C THR A 171 16.24 12.45 -25.55
N GLY A 172 16.17 13.66 -24.99
CA GLY A 172 16.45 14.92 -25.70
C GLY A 172 17.92 15.24 -25.99
N SER A 173 18.89 14.45 -25.51
CA SER A 173 20.30 14.65 -25.92
C SER A 173 20.61 13.91 -27.21
N GLN A 174 20.27 14.53 -28.35
CA GLN A 174 20.80 14.14 -29.65
C GLN A 174 22.33 14.33 -29.66
N CYS A 175 23.07 13.25 -29.39
CA CYS A 175 24.45 13.17 -29.84
C CYS A 175 24.41 12.76 -31.31
N SER A 176 24.63 13.73 -32.19
CA SER A 176 24.71 13.60 -33.64
C SER A 176 25.74 12.54 -34.02
N ARG A 177 25.27 11.44 -34.60
CA ARG A 177 26.08 10.33 -35.10
C ARG A 177 26.61 10.70 -36.48
N ASN A 178 27.72 11.44 -36.54
CA ASN A 178 28.48 11.61 -37.77
C ASN A 178 29.67 10.64 -37.80
N ASP A 179 29.65 9.78 -38.82
CA ASP A 179 30.73 9.11 -39.55
C ASP A 179 32.04 8.72 -38.85
N TYR A 180 32.37 7.42 -38.90
CA TYR A 180 33.46 6.89 -39.75
C TYR A 180 33.42 5.34 -39.70
N PHE A 181 32.87 4.71 -40.73
CA PHE A 181 33.09 3.29 -41.01
C PHE A 181 34.33 3.16 -41.90
N LYS A 182 35.42 2.62 -41.37
CA LYS A 182 36.42 1.88 -42.17
C LYS A 182 36.96 0.69 -41.39
N ASN A 183 36.81 -0.46 -42.06
CA ASN A 183 37.47 -1.75 -41.87
C ASN A 183 36.95 -2.64 -40.74
N GLY A 184 36.43 -3.79 -41.16
CA GLY A 184 35.68 -4.72 -40.35
C GLY A 184 36.53 -5.48 -39.33
N VAL A 185 36.00 -5.52 -38.11
CA VAL A 185 36.23 -6.54 -37.07
C VAL A 185 34.91 -6.66 -36.28
N PRO A 186 34.42 -7.86 -35.95
CA PRO A 186 33.26 -8.04 -35.07
C PRO A 186 33.57 -7.57 -33.64
N ASN A 187 32.63 -6.87 -33.01
CA ASN A 187 32.84 -6.20 -31.73
C ASN A 187 32.92 -7.21 -30.57
N GLY A 188 34.08 -7.24 -29.90
CA GLY A 188 34.34 -7.98 -28.66
C GLY A 188 35.85 -7.97 -28.40
N TYR A 189 36.27 -7.23 -27.37
CA TYR A 189 37.66 -6.96 -26.94
C TYR A 189 38.37 -5.77 -27.60
N LEU A 190 38.45 -4.67 -26.83
CA LEU A 190 39.48 -3.65 -26.99
C LEU A 190 40.83 -4.23 -26.59
N VAL A 191 41.80 -4.23 -27.50
CA VAL A 191 43.21 -4.48 -27.17
C VAL A 191 43.86 -3.13 -26.90
N CYS A 192 44.26 -2.91 -25.64
CA CYS A 192 44.99 -1.71 -25.23
C CYS A 192 46.50 -2.00 -25.27
N ASN A 193 47.25 -1.15 -25.96
CA ASN A 193 48.72 -1.18 -25.96
C ASN A 193 49.27 -1.03 -24.54
N GLY A 194 49.96 -2.08 -24.09
CA GLY A 194 50.56 -2.25 -22.76
C GLY A 194 50.92 -0.97 -22.01
N LYS A 195 50.07 -0.62 -21.05
CA LYS A 195 50.37 0.03 -19.76
C LYS A 195 49.11 -0.08 -18.90
N VAL A 196 49.28 -0.60 -17.69
CA VAL A 196 48.22 -0.82 -16.71
C VAL A 196 48.05 0.48 -15.94
N ASP A 197 46.99 1.23 -16.18
CA ASP A 197 46.61 2.38 -15.34
C ASP A 197 45.08 2.44 -15.19
N ALA A 198 44.68 2.47 -13.90
CA ALA A 198 43.43 2.91 -13.28
C ALA A 198 42.07 2.68 -13.97
N GLU A 199 41.19 2.00 -13.22
CA GLU A 199 39.75 1.84 -13.42
C GLU A 199 39.08 3.13 -13.93
N CYS A 200 38.67 3.12 -15.19
CA CYS A 200 37.76 4.10 -15.76
C CYS A 200 36.33 3.75 -15.30
N SER A 201 35.89 4.32 -14.17
CA SER A 201 34.57 4.09 -13.56
C SER A 201 33.42 4.87 -14.25
N SER A 202 33.50 5.13 -15.55
CA SER A 202 32.59 6.07 -16.24
C SER A 202 31.81 5.43 -17.38
N CYS A 203 31.12 4.31 -17.13
CA CYS A 203 29.96 3.91 -17.94
C CYS A 203 29.04 2.89 -17.24
N GLU A 204 28.77 3.04 -15.94
CA GLU A 204 27.64 2.33 -15.35
C GLU A 204 26.36 2.94 -15.91
N THR A 205 25.78 2.29 -16.94
CA THR A 205 24.40 2.53 -17.34
C THR A 205 23.53 2.33 -16.11
N LYS A 206 23.04 3.43 -15.51
CA LYS A 206 22.13 3.37 -14.36
C LYS A 206 20.97 2.44 -14.73
N ARG A 207 20.85 1.33 -14.01
CA ARG A 207 19.69 0.45 -14.17
C ARG A 207 18.42 1.28 -13.91
N PRO A 208 17.35 1.08 -14.71
CA PRO A 208 16.10 1.80 -14.49
C PRO A 208 15.57 1.51 -13.09
N GLU A 209 14.98 2.52 -12.45
CA GLU A 209 14.40 2.35 -11.13
C GLU A 209 13.23 1.36 -11.19
N ARG A 210 13.25 0.36 -10.30
CA ARG A 210 12.22 -0.68 -10.26
C ARG A 210 11.26 -0.44 -9.11
N HIS A 211 9.99 -0.28 -9.44
CA HIS A 211 8.88 -0.30 -8.49
C HIS A 211 8.11 -1.60 -8.72
N THR A 212 8.02 -2.47 -7.71
CA THR A 212 7.55 -3.84 -7.92
C THR A 212 6.31 -4.12 -7.08
N LEU A 213 5.30 -4.73 -7.70
CA LEU A 213 4.20 -5.35 -6.97
C LEU A 213 4.54 -6.82 -6.69
N VAL A 214 4.42 -7.22 -5.43
CA VAL A 214 4.58 -8.61 -4.98
C VAL A 214 3.32 -9.03 -4.24
N VAL A 215 2.93 -10.30 -4.28
CA VAL A 215 1.81 -10.78 -3.47
C VAL A 215 2.13 -10.68 -1.99
N ASN A 216 1.12 -10.37 -1.18
CA ASN A 216 1.26 -10.61 0.25
C ASN A 216 0.91 -12.06 0.56
N VAL A 217 1.92 -12.90 0.78
CA VAL A 217 1.74 -14.33 1.10
C VAL A 217 0.92 -14.60 2.37
N SER A 218 0.67 -13.59 3.19
CA SER A 218 -0.38 -13.58 4.21
C SER A 218 -1.43 -12.57 3.75
N PRO A 219 -2.42 -12.95 2.94
CA PRO A 219 -3.37 -12.00 2.38
C PRO A 219 -4.35 -11.51 3.45
N MET A 220 -5.00 -10.37 3.20
CA MET A 220 -6.04 -9.83 4.07
C MET A 220 -7.37 -10.03 3.37
N GLU A 221 -7.39 -9.62 2.11
CA GLU A 221 -8.50 -9.71 1.20
C GLU A 221 -7.97 -10.08 -0.19
N TYR A 222 -8.88 -10.29 -1.13
CA TYR A 222 -8.63 -10.46 -2.54
C TYR A 222 -7.70 -9.38 -3.12
N GLY A 223 -6.75 -9.83 -3.93
CA GLY A 223 -5.76 -8.96 -4.57
C GLY A 223 -4.73 -8.34 -3.61
N HIS A 224 -4.60 -8.83 -2.37
CA HIS A 224 -3.63 -8.28 -1.42
C HIS A 224 -2.18 -8.46 -1.92
N CYS A 225 -1.59 -7.35 -2.34
CA CYS A 225 -0.22 -7.18 -2.79
C CYS A 225 0.52 -6.15 -1.94
N LEU A 226 1.84 -6.11 -2.10
CA LEU A 226 2.73 -5.09 -1.55
C LEU A 226 3.35 -4.34 -2.72
N LEU A 227 3.16 -3.03 -2.76
CA LEU A 227 3.94 -2.15 -3.64
C LEU A 227 5.27 -1.86 -2.94
N VAL A 228 6.37 -2.16 -3.61
CA VAL A 228 7.74 -1.96 -3.12
C VAL A 228 8.45 -0.98 -4.06
N PRO A 229 8.37 0.34 -3.78
CA PRO A 229 9.00 1.35 -4.62
C PRO A 229 10.53 1.29 -4.50
N GLN A 230 11.22 1.47 -5.63
CA GLN A 230 12.69 1.52 -5.67
C GLN A 230 13.34 0.32 -4.98
N ILE A 231 12.82 -0.89 -5.26
CA ILE A 231 13.15 -2.14 -4.54
C ILE A 231 14.66 -2.42 -4.50
N ASP A 232 15.38 -2.05 -5.56
CA ASP A 232 16.83 -2.29 -5.68
C ASP A 232 17.67 -1.29 -4.85
N LYS A 233 17.08 -0.18 -4.37
CA LYS A 233 17.73 0.78 -3.47
C LYS A 233 17.66 0.37 -2.00
N LEU A 234 16.86 -0.65 -1.67
CA LEU A 234 16.64 -1.14 -0.31
C LEU A 234 16.33 -0.02 0.72
N PRO A 235 15.41 0.92 0.41
CA PRO A 235 15.09 1.99 1.34
C PRO A 235 14.47 1.42 2.63
N ALA A 236 14.81 2.03 3.77
CA ALA A 236 14.11 1.80 5.03
C ALA A 236 12.60 2.10 4.89
N GLN A 237 11.77 1.64 5.82
CA GLN A 237 10.32 1.88 5.85
C GLN A 237 10.00 3.35 6.22
N ILE A 238 10.45 4.26 5.37
CA ILE A 238 10.34 5.72 5.46
C ILE A 238 9.86 6.22 4.09
N LEU A 239 8.81 7.05 4.09
CA LEU A 239 8.24 7.58 2.86
C LEU A 239 9.22 8.54 2.17
N THR A 240 9.31 8.43 0.85
CA THR A 240 9.94 9.41 -0.05
C THR A 240 8.89 9.99 -0.99
N GLU A 241 9.15 11.16 -1.59
CA GLU A 241 8.26 11.74 -2.61
C GLU A 241 7.97 10.74 -3.74
N VAL A 242 9.02 10.09 -4.25
CA VAL A 242 8.89 9.05 -5.30
C VAL A 242 7.99 7.90 -4.84
N SER A 243 8.13 7.44 -3.59
CA SER A 243 7.31 6.34 -3.09
C SER A 243 5.82 6.69 -3.01
N ILE A 244 5.51 7.94 -2.63
CA ILE A 244 4.14 8.44 -2.52
C ILE A 244 3.56 8.71 -3.91
N GLN A 245 4.36 9.27 -4.83
CA GLN A 245 3.99 9.45 -6.22
C GLN A 245 3.58 8.11 -6.85
N VAL A 246 4.44 7.08 -6.77
CA VAL A 246 4.13 5.76 -7.35
C VAL A 246 2.91 5.12 -6.69
N ALA A 247 2.71 5.32 -5.38
CA ALA A 247 1.50 4.90 -4.67
C ALA A 247 0.22 5.56 -5.23
N LEU A 248 0.24 6.88 -5.43
CA LEU A 248 -0.87 7.65 -6.00
C LEU A 248 -1.13 7.25 -7.47
N GLU A 249 -0.09 7.11 -8.28
CA GLU A 249 -0.19 6.64 -9.66
C GLU A 249 -0.81 5.24 -9.72
N THR A 250 -0.39 4.32 -8.83
CA THR A 250 -0.96 2.98 -8.73
C THR A 250 -2.46 3.00 -8.43
N ILE A 251 -2.92 3.87 -7.52
CA ILE A 251 -4.36 4.06 -7.25
C ILE A 251 -5.09 4.63 -8.48
N LEU A 252 -4.44 5.55 -9.21
CA LEU A 252 -4.99 6.16 -10.43
C LEU A 252 -5.14 5.16 -11.59
N LEU A 253 -4.33 4.11 -11.65
CA LEU A 253 -4.45 3.06 -12.68
C LEU A 253 -5.70 2.18 -12.52
N SER A 254 -6.34 2.20 -11.35
CA SER A 254 -7.53 1.38 -11.06
C SER A 254 -8.83 2.14 -11.29
N SER A 255 -9.81 1.48 -11.92
CA SER A 255 -11.19 1.97 -11.98
C SER A 255 -12.03 1.48 -10.79
N HIS A 256 -11.46 0.61 -9.95
CA HIS A 256 -12.15 0.00 -8.84
C HIS A 256 -12.16 0.95 -7.63
N ARG A 257 -13.37 1.43 -7.26
CA ARG A 257 -13.55 2.34 -6.12
C ARG A 257 -13.04 1.77 -4.79
N GLY A 258 -13.12 0.45 -4.64
CA GLY A 258 -12.64 -0.28 -3.47
C GLY A 258 -11.17 -0.72 -3.50
N LEU A 259 -10.34 -0.22 -4.43
CA LEU A 259 -8.89 -0.44 -4.34
C LEU A 259 -8.32 0.47 -3.25
N LEU A 260 -7.78 -0.14 -2.19
CA LEU A 260 -7.29 0.54 -1.00
C LEU A 260 -5.78 0.40 -0.89
N MET A 261 -5.09 1.46 -0.51
CA MET A 261 -3.65 1.41 -0.23
C MET A 261 -3.33 1.95 1.16
N GLY A 262 -2.42 1.30 1.87
CA GLY A 262 -2.01 1.69 3.22
C GLY A 262 -0.51 1.57 3.46
N PHE A 263 0.04 2.49 4.22
CA PHE A 263 1.42 2.47 4.71
C PHE A 263 1.43 2.55 6.23
N ASN A 264 2.35 1.80 6.82
CA ASN A 264 2.64 1.81 8.24
C ASN A 264 4.10 2.24 8.40
N SER A 265 4.37 3.31 9.16
CA SER A 265 5.74 3.63 9.55
C SER A 265 6.26 2.58 10.53
N LEU A 266 7.57 2.58 10.74
CA LEU A 266 8.14 1.94 11.93
C LEU A 266 7.49 2.53 13.20
N CYS A 267 7.31 1.69 14.22
CA CYS A 267 6.53 1.99 15.44
C CYS A 267 5.02 2.28 15.22
N ALA A 268 4.50 2.12 13.99
CA ALA A 268 3.08 2.19 13.65
C ALA A 268 2.55 0.87 13.05
N PHE A 269 3.00 -0.26 13.62
CA PHE A 269 2.67 -1.63 13.21
C PHE A 269 3.23 -2.11 11.86
N ALA A 270 4.22 -1.43 11.28
CA ALA A 270 5.06 -2.03 10.25
C ALA A 270 5.69 -3.34 10.76
N SER A 271 5.91 -4.30 9.87
CA SER A 271 6.52 -5.61 10.22
C SER A 271 7.78 -5.93 9.45
N VAL A 272 8.13 -5.07 8.51
CA VAL A 272 9.33 -5.14 7.68
C VAL A 272 9.90 -3.73 7.62
N ASN A 273 11.18 -3.58 7.89
CA ASN A 273 11.94 -2.38 7.58
C ASN A 273 12.50 -2.51 6.15
N HIS A 274 11.62 -2.32 5.17
CA HIS A 274 11.95 -2.12 3.75
C HIS A 274 10.71 -1.46 3.14
N LEU A 275 10.84 -0.25 2.59
CA LEU A 275 9.73 0.56 2.10
C LEU A 275 8.70 -0.24 1.29
N HIS A 276 7.49 -0.34 1.81
CA HIS A 276 6.37 -0.96 1.14
C HIS A 276 5.04 -0.35 1.55
N PHE A 277 4.09 -0.40 0.63
CA PHE A 277 2.67 -0.13 0.84
C PHE A 277 1.88 -1.44 0.69
N HIS A 278 0.82 -1.58 1.47
CA HIS A 278 -0.19 -2.61 1.30
C HIS A 278 -1.22 -2.14 0.28
N LEU A 279 -1.66 -3.03 -0.62
CA LEU A 279 -2.70 -2.78 -1.61
C LEU A 279 -3.65 -3.97 -1.66
N TYR A 280 -4.97 -3.76 -1.65
CA TYR A 280 -5.97 -4.83 -1.84
C TYR A 280 -7.32 -4.25 -2.29
N TYR A 281 -8.20 -5.10 -2.82
CA TYR A 281 -9.57 -4.72 -3.16
C TYR A 281 -10.51 -5.02 -2.00
N LEU A 282 -11.42 -4.12 -1.67
CA LEU A 282 -12.49 -4.36 -0.70
C LEU A 282 -13.82 -3.90 -1.31
N GLU A 283 -14.83 -4.77 -1.33
CA GLU A 283 -16.15 -4.48 -1.92
C GLU A 283 -17.13 -3.85 -0.91
N HIS A 284 -16.60 -3.01 -0.02
CA HIS A 284 -17.36 -2.31 1.02
C HIS A 284 -16.83 -0.90 1.20
N GLU A 285 -17.75 0.06 1.37
CA GLU A 285 -17.43 1.45 1.73
C GLU A 285 -16.88 1.52 3.15
N LEU A 286 -15.79 2.26 3.32
CA LEU A 286 -15.17 2.51 4.62
C LEU A 286 -15.49 3.90 5.17
N ILE A 287 -15.34 4.11 6.48
CA ILE A 287 -15.45 5.45 7.08
C ILE A 287 -14.46 6.43 6.43
N ALA A 288 -13.24 6.00 6.07
CA ALA A 288 -12.28 6.84 5.36
C ALA A 288 -12.82 7.39 4.03
N ASP A 289 -13.65 6.63 3.31
CA ASP A 289 -14.15 7.01 1.99
C ASP A 289 -15.10 8.20 2.05
N HIS A 290 -15.80 8.37 3.18
CA HIS A 290 -16.87 9.35 3.35
C HIS A 290 -16.76 10.18 4.65
N CYS A 291 -15.66 10.07 5.38
CA CYS A 291 -15.47 10.79 6.64
C CYS A 291 -15.61 12.31 6.39
N PRO A 292 -16.44 13.03 7.15
CA PRO A 292 -16.47 14.48 7.11
C PRO A 292 -15.12 15.03 7.56
N VAL A 293 -14.75 16.17 6.97
CA VAL A 293 -13.50 16.85 7.28
C VAL A 293 -13.71 18.34 7.51
N THR A 294 -12.83 18.95 8.30
CA THR A 294 -12.75 20.40 8.48
C THR A 294 -11.47 20.91 7.82
N HIS A 295 -11.59 21.96 7.02
CA HIS A 295 -10.41 22.61 6.42
C HIS A 295 -9.58 23.30 7.50
N LEU A 296 -8.27 23.04 7.51
CA LEU A 296 -7.36 23.62 8.50
C LEU A 296 -6.52 24.77 7.92
N GLY A 297 -6.07 24.64 6.67
CA GLY A 297 -5.21 25.62 5.99
C GLY A 297 -4.49 25.01 4.79
N GLY A 298 -4.21 25.83 3.76
CA GLY A 298 -3.65 25.34 2.50
C GLY A 298 -4.49 24.21 1.90
N LYS A 299 -3.86 23.07 1.56
CA LYS A 299 -4.53 21.85 1.08
C LYS A 299 -4.74 20.78 2.16
N VAL A 300 -4.72 21.16 3.43
CA VAL A 300 -4.82 20.25 4.58
C VAL A 300 -6.19 20.37 5.26
N TYR A 301 -6.75 19.22 5.60
CA TYR A 301 -8.00 19.04 6.31
C TYR A 301 -7.80 18.13 7.53
N GLU A 302 -8.78 18.05 8.42
CA GLU A 302 -8.81 17.14 9.56
C GLU A 302 -10.08 16.29 9.56
N MET A 303 -9.96 15.00 9.84
CA MET A 303 -11.09 14.09 9.98
C MET A 303 -11.86 14.36 11.29
N THR A 304 -13.20 14.42 11.24
CA THR A 304 -14.02 14.85 12.40
C THR A 304 -14.98 13.79 12.96
N ALA A 305 -15.11 12.64 12.31
CA ALA A 305 -16.03 11.56 12.73
C ALA A 305 -15.29 10.27 13.14
N VAL A 306 -14.02 10.37 13.54
CA VAL A 306 -13.19 9.23 13.94
C VAL A 306 -12.51 9.53 15.28
N PRO A 307 -12.28 8.51 16.13
CA PRO A 307 -11.72 8.71 17.46
C PRO A 307 -10.24 9.12 17.44
N CYS A 308 -9.47 8.62 16.47
CA CYS A 308 -8.08 9.05 16.26
C CYS A 308 -8.04 10.15 15.19
N PRO A 309 -7.69 11.40 15.55
CA PRO A 309 -7.67 12.48 14.60
C PRO A 309 -6.52 12.28 13.60
N GLY A 310 -6.76 12.67 12.35
CA GLY A 310 -5.83 12.51 11.24
C GLY A 310 -5.99 13.63 10.23
N PHE A 311 -4.93 13.89 9.48
CA PHE A 311 -4.92 14.92 8.46
C PHE A 311 -5.32 14.33 7.11
N GLY A 312 -6.22 15.01 6.41
CA GLY A 312 -6.68 14.67 5.08
C GLY A 312 -6.12 15.61 4.02
N MET A 313 -5.69 15.05 2.91
CA MET A 313 -5.37 15.72 1.66
C MET A 313 -6.07 14.99 0.51
N GLN A 314 -6.19 15.63 -0.65
CA GLN A 314 -6.85 15.04 -1.81
C GLN A 314 -6.19 15.46 -3.11
N LEU A 315 -6.41 14.68 -4.16
CA LEU A 315 -5.89 14.97 -5.49
C LEU A 315 -6.68 16.10 -6.18
N HIS A 316 -7.99 16.21 -5.92
CA HIS A 316 -8.81 17.29 -6.45
C HIS A 316 -8.25 18.67 -6.07
N GLY A 317 -8.04 19.53 -7.09
CA GLY A 317 -7.41 20.84 -6.90
C GLY A 317 -5.92 20.79 -6.58
N SER A 318 -5.25 19.68 -6.93
CA SER A 318 -3.81 19.41 -6.77
C SER A 318 -3.29 18.60 -7.98
N THR A 319 -2.02 18.19 -7.93
CA THR A 319 -1.43 17.21 -8.85
C THR A 319 -0.83 16.05 -8.05
N VAL A 320 -0.48 14.95 -8.73
CA VAL A 320 0.19 13.82 -8.06
C VAL A 320 1.48 14.29 -7.38
N GLN A 321 2.28 15.11 -8.06
CA GLN A 321 3.55 15.63 -7.57
C GLN A 321 3.35 16.54 -6.35
N LYS A 322 2.39 17.47 -6.40
CA LYS A 322 2.10 18.38 -5.27
C LYS A 322 1.57 17.62 -4.06
N LEU A 323 0.66 16.66 -4.27
CA LEU A 323 0.13 15.83 -3.19
C LEU A 323 1.22 14.93 -2.58
N ALA A 324 2.10 14.35 -3.41
CA ALA A 324 3.23 13.56 -2.95
C ALA A 324 4.23 14.39 -2.13
N ARG A 325 4.59 15.58 -2.62
CA ARG A 325 5.49 16.52 -1.93
C ARG A 325 4.91 16.99 -0.60
N LEU A 326 3.65 17.40 -0.55
CA LEU A 326 2.97 17.78 0.69
C LEU A 326 2.99 16.64 1.71
N THR A 327 2.60 15.44 1.27
CA THR A 327 2.56 14.25 2.14
C THR A 327 3.95 13.89 2.65
N HIS A 328 4.97 13.97 1.79
CA HIS A 328 6.36 13.73 2.16
C HIS A 328 6.85 14.73 3.20
N ARG A 329 6.60 16.03 3.02
CA ARG A 329 7.00 17.07 3.99
C ARG A 329 6.38 16.83 5.37
N ILE A 330 5.12 16.44 5.43
CA ILE A 330 4.44 16.07 6.69
C ILE A 330 5.08 14.81 7.30
N SER A 331 5.28 13.76 6.50
CA SER A 331 5.91 12.52 6.97
C SER A 331 7.35 12.76 7.45
N ASP A 332 8.14 13.56 6.74
CA ASP A 332 9.51 13.93 7.12
C ASP A 332 9.55 14.70 8.45
N TYR A 333 8.61 15.63 8.67
CA TYR A 333 8.43 16.25 9.99
C TYR A 333 8.14 15.20 11.07
N PHE A 334 7.27 14.22 10.79
CA PHE A 334 6.99 13.13 11.72
C PHE A 334 8.22 12.27 12.01
N ILE A 335 8.97 11.86 10.99
CA ILE A 335 10.20 11.08 11.14
C ILE A 335 11.22 11.84 12.00
N LYS A 336 11.47 13.12 11.70
CA LYS A 336 12.44 13.97 12.44
C LYS A 336 12.09 14.15 13.91
N ASN A 337 10.81 14.11 14.24
CA ASN A 337 10.30 14.23 15.61
C ASN A 337 9.93 12.87 16.21
N GLU A 338 10.35 11.77 15.57
CA GLU A 338 10.09 10.43 16.06
C GLU A 338 8.58 10.13 16.25
N ILE A 339 7.71 10.70 15.43
CA ILE A 339 6.26 10.46 15.47
C ILE A 339 5.93 9.26 14.59
N ALA A 340 5.41 8.20 15.22
CA ALA A 340 4.88 7.06 14.49
C ALA A 340 3.62 7.48 13.72
N HIS A 341 3.45 6.99 12.49
CA HIS A 341 2.33 7.40 11.65
C HIS A 341 1.88 6.33 10.66
N ASN A 342 0.62 6.44 10.23
CA ASN A 342 0.03 5.64 9.18
C ASN A 342 -0.42 6.54 8.03
N VAL A 343 -0.36 6.03 6.81
CA VAL A 343 -0.96 6.68 5.63
C VAL A 343 -1.99 5.73 5.02
N PHE A 344 -3.13 6.26 4.58
CA PHE A 344 -4.17 5.51 3.89
C PHE A 344 -4.63 6.28 2.66
N ILE A 345 -4.78 5.61 1.53
CA ILE A 345 -5.19 6.18 0.26
C ILE A 345 -6.40 5.40 -0.23
N CYS A 346 -7.49 6.10 -0.52
CA CYS A 346 -8.73 5.53 -1.03
C CYS A 346 -9.40 6.47 -2.04
N ARG A 347 -10.50 6.00 -2.63
CA ARG A 347 -11.41 6.81 -3.45
C ARG A 347 -12.58 7.28 -2.60
N GLY A 348 -13.03 8.50 -2.83
CA GLY A 348 -14.23 9.02 -2.18
C GLY A 348 -14.67 10.35 -2.77
N PRO A 349 -15.80 10.92 -2.30
CA PRO A 349 -16.22 12.26 -2.68
C PRO A 349 -15.12 13.30 -2.39
N VAL A 350 -15.07 14.35 -3.21
CA VAL A 350 -14.23 15.52 -2.92
C VAL A 350 -14.61 16.07 -1.54
N PHE A 351 -13.63 16.47 -0.73
CA PHE A 351 -13.89 17.03 0.59
C PHE A 351 -14.89 18.19 0.51
N GLY A 352 -15.96 18.12 1.31
CA GLY A 352 -17.06 19.09 1.32
C GLY A 352 -18.27 18.70 0.47
N GLU A 353 -18.13 17.70 -0.41
CA GLU A 353 -19.26 17.08 -1.11
C GLU A 353 -20.04 16.12 -0.21
N ASP A 354 -21.28 15.83 -0.60
CA ASP A 354 -22.09 14.79 0.03
C ASP A 354 -21.50 13.39 -0.19
N ARG A 355 -21.74 12.46 0.76
CA ARG A 355 -21.31 11.05 0.70
C ARG A 355 -21.60 10.35 -0.64
N ASN A 356 -22.72 10.69 -1.27
CA ASN A 356 -23.20 10.08 -2.51
C ASN A 356 -22.84 10.88 -3.78
N SER A 357 -21.96 11.89 -3.67
CA SER A 357 -21.58 12.72 -4.81
C SER A 357 -20.81 11.91 -5.85
N PHE A 358 -21.14 12.13 -7.13
CA PHE A 358 -20.38 11.60 -8.26
C PHE A 358 -19.07 12.35 -8.48
N HIS A 359 -18.88 13.50 -7.82
CA HIS A 359 -17.63 14.23 -7.83
C HIS A 359 -16.65 13.58 -6.86
N THR A 360 -15.99 12.53 -7.34
CA THR A 360 -15.02 11.75 -6.56
C THR A 360 -13.58 12.13 -6.89
N THR A 361 -12.67 11.76 -5.99
CA THR A 361 -11.24 11.98 -6.09
C THR A 361 -10.48 10.87 -5.36
N VAL A 362 -9.16 10.84 -5.53
CA VAL A 362 -8.27 10.19 -4.57
C VAL A 362 -8.21 11.03 -3.30
N ARG A 363 -8.45 10.40 -2.15
CA ARG A 363 -8.29 10.94 -0.80
C ARG A 363 -7.08 10.27 -0.16
N LEU A 364 -6.26 11.04 0.55
CA LEU A 364 -5.08 10.56 1.26
C LEU A 364 -5.16 11.07 2.70
N PHE A 365 -5.03 10.16 3.65
CA PHE A 365 -5.05 10.46 5.07
C PHE A 365 -3.74 10.07 5.71
N ILE A 366 -3.26 10.89 6.66
CA ILE A 366 -2.09 10.61 7.48
C ILE A 366 -2.42 10.83 8.96
N TRP A 367 -2.20 9.80 9.78
CA TRP A 367 -2.45 9.85 11.23
C TRP A 367 -1.13 9.84 11.99
N PRO A 368 -0.76 10.93 12.69
CA PRO A 368 0.22 10.83 13.76
C PRO A 368 -0.40 10.05 14.92
N ARG A 369 0.38 9.14 15.52
CA ARG A 369 -0.13 8.26 16.58
C ARG A 369 0.95 7.95 17.60
N LYS A 370 0.53 7.48 18.77
CA LYS A 370 1.50 7.06 19.80
C LYS A 370 2.41 5.94 19.28
N LYS A 371 3.68 5.98 19.65
CA LYS A 371 4.62 4.92 19.30
C LYS A 371 4.18 3.57 19.88
N PHE A 372 4.37 2.53 19.10
CA PHE A 372 4.24 1.15 19.57
C PHE A 372 5.58 0.43 19.45
N ILE A 373 6.14 0.02 20.58
CA ILE A 373 7.36 -0.78 20.69
C ILE A 373 7.04 -2.00 21.55
N GLY A 374 7.22 -3.22 21.03
CA GLY A 374 7.07 -4.46 21.81
C GLY A 374 5.91 -5.38 21.38
N LYS A 375 5.32 -6.08 22.36
CA LYS A 375 4.33 -7.14 22.12
C LYS A 375 2.94 -6.56 21.84
N LYS A 376 2.37 -6.99 20.71
CA LYS A 376 1.03 -6.59 20.24
C LYS A 376 -0.02 -6.78 21.33
N SER A 377 -1.04 -5.91 21.35
CA SER A 377 -2.11 -5.98 22.33
C SER A 377 -2.91 -7.29 22.21
N CYS A 378 -3.55 -7.65 23.32
CA CYS A 378 -4.49 -8.77 23.38
C CYS A 378 -5.85 -8.44 22.75
N ASP A 379 -6.03 -7.20 22.26
CA ASP A 379 -7.29 -6.72 21.68
C ASP A 379 -7.66 -7.49 20.42
N GLU A 380 -8.92 -7.38 20.02
CA GLU A 380 -9.49 -8.09 18.88
C GLU A 380 -8.77 -7.82 17.56
N PHE A 381 -8.13 -6.66 17.42
CA PHE A 381 -7.31 -6.25 16.29
C PHE A 381 -6.12 -5.39 16.76
N ASN A 382 -5.18 -5.05 15.87
CA ASN A 382 -4.16 -4.04 16.18
C ASN A 382 -4.45 -2.83 15.31
N VAL A 383 -4.38 -1.62 15.86
CA VAL A 383 -4.71 -0.39 15.14
C VAL A 383 -3.56 0.05 14.22
N ALA A 384 -3.48 -0.56 13.03
CA ALA A 384 -2.60 -0.13 11.95
C ALA A 384 -3.37 0.76 10.96
N CYS A 385 -2.87 0.94 9.73
CA CYS A 385 -3.45 1.87 8.77
C CYS A 385 -4.88 1.54 8.32
N ILE A 386 -5.22 0.26 8.13
CA ILE A 386 -6.53 -0.13 7.58
C ILE A 386 -7.62 -0.07 8.65
N GLU A 387 -7.26 -0.32 9.91
CA GLU A 387 -8.17 -0.21 11.06
C GLU A 387 -8.54 1.26 11.31
N LEU A 388 -7.57 2.18 11.20
CA LEU A 388 -7.83 3.62 11.18
C LEU A 388 -8.74 4.03 10.01
N GLY A 389 -8.62 3.34 8.87
CA GLY A 389 -9.50 3.52 7.72
C GLY A 389 -10.91 2.94 7.90
N GLY A 390 -11.12 2.07 8.89
CA GLY A 390 -12.39 1.42 9.22
C GLY A 390 -12.55 -0.03 8.79
N HIS A 391 -11.48 -0.67 8.31
CA HIS A 391 -11.45 -2.09 8.01
C HIS A 391 -10.80 -2.88 9.16
N LEU A 392 -11.56 -3.76 9.79
CA LEU A 392 -11.22 -4.40 11.06
C LEU A 392 -10.98 -5.91 10.89
N PRO A 393 -9.72 -6.37 10.82
CA PRO A 393 -9.40 -7.78 10.79
C PRO A 393 -9.46 -8.38 12.20
N ILE A 394 -10.61 -8.93 12.54
CA ILE A 394 -10.87 -9.52 13.85
C ILE A 394 -10.19 -10.89 13.95
N LYS A 395 -9.42 -11.06 15.03
CA LYS A 395 -8.61 -12.26 15.28
C LYS A 395 -9.44 -13.48 15.71
N GLU A 396 -10.53 -13.26 16.46
CA GLU A 396 -11.28 -14.31 17.15
C GLU A 396 -12.79 -14.19 16.97
N GLU A 397 -13.48 -15.32 16.87
CA GLU A 397 -14.92 -15.39 16.57
C GLU A 397 -15.79 -14.73 17.65
N ALA A 398 -15.44 -14.90 18.92
CA ALA A 398 -16.16 -14.27 20.03
C ALA A 398 -16.07 -12.73 19.99
N GLY A 399 -14.95 -12.18 19.53
CA GLY A 399 -14.80 -10.74 19.27
C GLY A 399 -15.65 -10.33 18.08
N TYR A 400 -15.55 -11.07 16.98
CA TYR A 400 -16.26 -10.79 15.74
C TYR A 400 -17.77 -10.75 15.92
N ASN A 401 -18.36 -11.60 16.76
CA ASN A 401 -19.81 -11.64 16.95
C ASN A 401 -20.35 -10.53 17.86
N ARG A 402 -19.55 -10.04 18.82
CA ARG A 402 -20.01 -9.07 19.82
C ARG A 402 -19.64 -7.62 19.52
N MET A 403 -18.58 -7.40 18.74
CA MET A 403 -17.98 -6.08 18.47
C MET A 403 -19.05 -5.04 18.10
N THR A 404 -19.02 -3.88 18.74
CA THR A 404 -19.84 -2.70 18.40
C THR A 404 -18.97 -1.54 17.89
N GLU A 405 -19.58 -0.50 17.31
CA GLU A 405 -18.80 0.67 16.88
C GLU A 405 -18.16 1.40 18.07
N GLU A 406 -18.82 1.40 19.22
CA GLU A 406 -18.29 2.00 20.45
C GLU A 406 -17.04 1.26 20.94
N GLU A 407 -17.07 -0.08 20.99
CA GLU A 407 -15.89 -0.88 21.34
C GLU A 407 -14.74 -0.66 20.33
N VAL A 408 -15.05 -0.54 19.04
CA VAL A 408 -14.05 -0.21 18.01
C VAL A 408 -13.46 1.17 18.25
N ASP A 409 -14.29 2.16 18.56
CA ASP A 409 -13.83 3.51 18.80
C ASP A 409 -12.89 3.58 20.01
N GLU A 410 -13.20 2.85 21.08
CA GLU A 410 -12.34 2.74 22.26
C GLU A 410 -10.98 2.12 21.90
N ILE A 411 -10.96 1.05 21.11
CA ILE A 411 -9.71 0.42 20.65
C ILE A 411 -8.91 1.38 19.76
N ILE A 412 -9.55 2.09 18.82
CA ILE A 412 -8.86 3.03 17.93
C ILE A 412 -8.37 4.26 18.71
N ALA A 413 -9.12 4.75 19.70
CA ALA A 413 -8.71 5.86 20.55
C ALA A 413 -7.40 5.57 21.31
N ASP A 414 -7.10 4.31 21.59
CA ASP A 414 -5.81 3.93 22.18
C ASP A 414 -4.63 4.32 21.27
N ALA A 415 -4.81 4.41 19.95
CA ALA A 415 -3.74 4.84 19.05
C ALA A 415 -3.40 6.35 19.15
N CYS A 416 -4.28 7.17 19.72
CA CYS A 416 -4.08 8.61 19.82
C CYS A 416 -2.78 8.96 20.55
N ILE A 417 -2.20 10.11 20.18
CA ILE A 417 -1.12 10.71 20.95
C ILE A 417 -1.69 11.20 22.29
N PRO A 418 -1.12 10.82 23.43
CA PRO A 418 -1.59 11.28 24.74
C PRO A 418 -1.50 12.80 24.90
N ASP A 419 -2.43 13.39 25.64
CA ASP A 419 -2.44 14.84 25.90
C ASP A 419 -1.21 15.33 26.69
N ASP A 420 -0.60 14.44 27.48
CA ASP A 420 0.61 14.70 28.26
C ASP A 420 1.91 14.38 27.51
N ASP A 421 1.83 13.96 26.24
CA ASP A 421 3.00 13.81 25.38
C ASP A 421 3.72 15.17 25.22
N PRO A 422 5.07 15.22 25.26
CA PRO A 422 5.82 16.47 25.04
C PRO A 422 5.45 17.20 23.73
N LEU A 423 5.02 16.43 22.72
CA LEU A 423 4.56 16.90 21.43
C LEU A 423 3.10 16.45 21.18
N PRO A 424 2.13 17.07 21.87
CA PRO A 424 0.73 16.66 21.78
C PRO A 424 0.16 16.99 20.39
N TYR A 425 -0.95 16.34 20.05
CA TYR A 425 -1.59 16.47 18.73
C TYR A 425 -1.85 17.93 18.32
N ALA A 426 -2.21 18.81 19.25
CA ALA A 426 -2.43 20.24 18.97
C ALA A 426 -1.18 20.93 18.38
N LYS A 427 0.02 20.67 18.91
CA LYS A 427 1.28 21.23 18.36
C LYS A 427 1.63 20.63 17.01
N ILE A 428 1.38 19.33 16.85
CA ILE A 428 1.57 18.65 15.57
C ILE A 428 0.66 19.28 14.51
N LYS A 429 -0.60 19.52 14.86
CA LYS A 429 -1.59 20.16 13.99
C LYS A 429 -1.15 21.56 13.55
N GLU A 430 -0.66 22.39 14.46
CA GLU A 430 -0.12 23.72 14.12
C GLU A 430 0.99 23.63 13.07
N GLU A 431 1.91 22.69 13.24
CA GLU A 431 3.02 22.49 12.31
C GLU A 431 2.56 21.95 10.94
N VAL A 432 1.64 20.99 10.93
CA VAL A 432 1.08 20.45 9.68
C VAL A 432 0.30 21.53 8.90
N ILE A 433 -0.42 22.41 9.61
CA ILE A 433 -1.06 23.58 8.99
C ILE A 433 -0.03 24.50 8.35
N ARG A 434 1.07 24.79 9.05
CA ARG A 434 2.17 25.61 8.52
C ARG A 434 2.74 25.01 7.24
N ILE A 435 3.09 23.72 7.26
CA ILE A 435 3.58 22.98 6.09
C ILE A 435 2.58 23.09 4.93
N GLY A 436 1.28 22.89 5.20
CA GLY A 436 0.22 22.97 4.21
C GLY A 436 0.07 24.34 3.55
N ILE A 437 0.19 25.43 4.32
CA ILE A 437 0.11 26.81 3.82
C ILE A 437 1.35 27.16 2.98
N GLU A 438 2.54 26.79 3.47
CA GLU A 438 3.80 27.02 2.74
C GLU A 438 3.81 26.31 1.39
N GLU A 439 3.32 25.06 1.36
CA GLU A 439 3.23 24.25 0.16
C GLU A 439 2.27 24.86 -0.87
N ASP A 440 1.11 25.33 -0.43
CA ASP A 440 0.11 25.98 -1.31
C ASP A 440 0.58 27.34 -1.83
N SER A 441 1.44 28.03 -1.05
CA SER A 441 2.03 29.32 -1.40
C SER A 441 3.26 29.19 -2.31
N SER A 442 3.85 28.00 -2.40
CA SER A 442 4.97 27.75 -3.32
C SER A 442 4.43 27.73 -4.75
N SER A 443 4.54 28.87 -5.45
CA SER A 443 4.38 28.88 -6.90
C SER A 443 5.45 27.98 -7.51
N ASP A 444 5.05 27.15 -8.49
CA ASP A 444 5.99 26.35 -9.27
C ASP A 444 6.90 27.33 -10.06
N ILE A 445 8.04 27.71 -9.47
CA ILE A 445 9.13 28.44 -10.14
C ILE A 445 10.04 27.44 -10.81
#